data_AF-A0ABD6D4D4-F1
#
_entry.id   AF-A0ABD6D4D4-F1
#
_cell.length_a   1.000
_cell.length_b   1.000
_cell.length_c   1.000
_cell.angle_alpha   90.00
_cell.angle_beta   90.00
_cell.angle_gamma   90.00
#
_symmetry.space_group_name_H-M   'P 1'
#
loop_
_entity.id
_entity.type
_entity.pdbx_description
1 polymer ?
#
loop_
_entity_poly.entity_id
_entity_poly.type
_entity_poly.pdbx_seq_one_letter_code
_entity_poly.pdbx_strand_id
1 'polypeptide(L)' 'MEQGAGTVTHPEEDYFEAVRANSPASTKEVADAVGVTRQGADYRLRQLREEGKVEAKMVGNSLVWTLVAEND' A
#
# COMPACT_ATOMS: atom_id res chain seq x y z
N MET A 1 -14.85 -27.67 14.64
CA MET A 1 -15.37 -26.30 14.44
C MET A 1 -14.46 -25.39 15.21
N GLU A 2 -13.51 -24.73 14.56
CA GLU A 2 -12.73 -23.63 15.12
C GLU A 2 -11.80 -23.11 14.02
N GLN A 3 -12.20 -22.05 13.33
CA GLN A 3 -11.24 -21.21 12.65
C GLN A 3 -11.39 -19.85 13.31
N GLY A 4 -10.47 -19.57 14.23
CA GLY A 4 -10.39 -18.27 14.89
C GLY A 4 -10.32 -17.19 13.82
N ALA A 5 -11.08 -16.12 14.00
CA ALA A 5 -10.93 -14.89 13.26
C ALA A 5 -9.56 -14.29 13.60
N GLY A 6 -8.50 -14.83 13.00
CA GLY A 6 -7.20 -14.21 13.00
C GLY A 6 -7.34 -12.95 12.17
N THR A 7 -7.36 -11.80 12.81
CA THR A 7 -7.20 -10.52 12.13
C THR A 7 -5.88 -10.60 11.39
N VAL A 8 -5.92 -10.81 10.08
CA VAL A 8 -4.72 -10.87 9.25
C VAL A 8 -4.19 -9.45 9.17
N THR A 9 -3.33 -9.09 10.13
CA THR A 9 -2.60 -7.83 10.11
C THR A 9 -1.44 -8.01 9.14
N HIS A 10 -1.54 -7.37 7.97
CA HIS A 10 -0.44 -7.33 7.01
C HIS A 10 0.61 -6.32 7.50
N PRO A 11 1.91 -6.70 7.56
CA PRO A 11 2.97 -5.79 7.96
C PRO A 11 3.12 -4.66 6.93
N GLU A 12 3.72 -3.53 7.34
CA GLU A 12 4.02 -2.42 6.43
C GLU A 12 4.97 -2.82 5.30
N GLU A 13 5.84 -3.79 5.55
CA GLU A 13 6.81 -4.33 4.59
C GLU A 13 6.13 -4.90 3.33
N ASP A 14 5.00 -5.60 3.49
CA ASP A 14 4.18 -6.08 2.37
C ASP A 14 3.72 -4.93 1.47
N TYR A 15 3.32 -3.81 2.05
CA TYR A 15 2.91 -2.62 1.29
C TYR A 15 4.11 -1.97 0.59
N PHE A 16 5.26 -1.90 1.25
CA PHE A 16 6.47 -1.35 0.64
C PHE A 16 6.97 -2.20 -0.51
N GLU A 17 6.99 -3.53 -0.36
CA GLU A 17 7.35 -4.44 -1.43
C GLU A 17 6.38 -4.33 -2.60
N ALA A 18 5.08 -4.29 -2.34
CA ALA A 18 4.06 -4.13 -3.37
C ALA A 18 4.20 -2.80 -4.14
N VAL A 19 4.46 -1.69 -3.44
CA VAL A 19 4.70 -0.38 -4.06
C VAL A 19 5.99 -0.40 -4.86
N ARG A 20 7.07 -1.00 -4.33
CA ARG A 20 8.36 -1.09 -5.01
C ARG A 20 8.29 -1.93 -6.28
N ALA A 21 7.61 -3.08 -6.22
CA ALA A 21 7.46 -4.01 -7.33
C ALA A 21 6.65 -3.42 -8.48
N ASN A 22 5.69 -2.54 -8.18
CA ASN A 22 4.79 -1.92 -9.16
C ASN A 22 5.06 -0.42 -9.37
N SER A 23 6.22 0.11 -8.94
CA SER A 23 6.46 1.56 -8.88
C SER A 23 6.45 2.23 -10.27
N PRO A 24 5.66 3.29 -10.50
CA PRO A 24 4.65 3.87 -9.60
C PRO A 24 3.37 3.03 -9.53
N ALA A 25 3.05 2.54 -8.33
CA ALA A 25 2.01 1.52 -8.14
C ALA A 25 0.62 2.14 -7.99
N SER A 26 -0.40 1.59 -8.64
CA SER A 26 -1.77 1.97 -8.33
C SER A 26 -2.25 1.33 -7.02
N THR A 27 -3.22 1.95 -6.34
CA THR A 27 -3.84 1.36 -5.13
C THR A 27 -4.36 -0.06 -5.37
N LYS A 28 -4.81 -0.36 -6.61
CA LYS A 28 -5.32 -1.68 -6.96
C LYS A 28 -4.20 -2.71 -7.03
N GLU A 29 -3.06 -2.38 -7.63
CA GLU A 29 -1.89 -3.26 -7.71
C GLU A 29 -1.35 -3.57 -6.31
N VAL A 30 -1.28 -2.57 -5.43
CA VAL A 30 -0.90 -2.79 -4.03
C VAL A 30 -1.89 -3.70 -3.31
N ALA A 31 -3.19 -3.47 -3.48
CA ALA A 31 -4.22 -4.28 -2.86
C ALA A 31 -4.15 -5.76 -3.28
N ASP A 32 -3.94 -5.99 -4.58
CA ASP A 32 -3.82 -7.34 -5.16
C ASP A 32 -2.57 -8.05 -4.64
N ALA A 33 -1.43 -7.37 -4.62
CA ALA A 33 -0.15 -7.90 -4.15
C ALA A 33 -0.18 -8.27 -2.65
N VAL A 34 -0.76 -7.41 -1.80
CA VAL A 34 -0.86 -7.65 -0.35
C VAL A 34 -2.01 -8.60 0.01
N GLY A 35 -2.99 -8.77 -0.89
CA GLY A 35 -4.17 -9.60 -0.64
C GLY A 35 -5.25 -8.90 0.19
N VAL A 36 -5.36 -7.58 0.11
CA VAL A 36 -6.34 -6.77 0.84
C VAL A 36 -7.37 -6.14 -0.09
N THR A 37 -8.44 -5.57 0.48
CA THR A 37 -9.38 -4.79 -0.31
C THR A 37 -8.74 -3.49 -0.79
N ARG A 38 -9.16 -2.98 -1.95
CA ARG A 38 -8.68 -1.69 -2.48
C ARG A 38 -8.89 -0.53 -1.48
N GLN A 39 -9.98 -0.54 -0.72
CA GLN A 39 -10.25 0.47 0.31
C GLN A 39 -9.29 0.32 1.51
N GLY A 40 -8.99 -0.91 1.93
CA GLY A 40 -7.98 -1.17 2.96
C GLY A 40 -6.58 -0.72 2.54
N ALA A 41 -6.21 -1.00 1.28
CA ALA A 41 -4.95 -0.51 0.72
C ALA A 41 -4.91 1.02 0.65
N ASP A 42 -5.96 1.69 0.17
CA ASP A 42 -6.04 3.17 0.15
C ASP A 42 -5.85 3.76 1.55
N TYR A 43 -6.57 3.21 2.55
CA TYR A 43 -6.45 3.66 3.92
C TYR A 43 -5.01 3.51 4.45
N ARG A 44 -4.41 2.33 4.30
CA ARG A 44 -3.05 2.07 4.80
C ARG A 44 -1.99 2.91 4.08
N LEU A 45 -2.08 3.04 2.76
CA LEU A 45 -1.15 3.85 1.95
C LEU A 45 -1.22 5.34 2.33
N ARG A 46 -2.42 5.85 2.66
CA ARG A 46 -2.56 7.21 3.19
C ARG A 46 -1.87 7.40 4.53
N GLN A 47 -2.00 6.44 5.45
CA GLN A 47 -1.28 6.48 6.73
C GLN A 47 0.24 6.49 6.49
N LEU A 48 0.75 5.59 5.65
CA LEU A 48 2.18 5.53 5.30
C LEU A 48 2.69 6.83 4.66
N ARG A 49 1.83 7.54 3.91
CA ARG A 49 2.15 8.85 3.37
C ARG A 49 2.24 9.92 4.46
N GLU A 50 1.32 9.92 5.41
CA GLU A 50 1.37 10.82 6.57
C GLU A 50 2.62 10.57 7.42
N GLU A 51 3.09 9.32 7.47
CA GLU A 51 4.34 8.91 8.12
C GLU A 51 5.61 9.23 7.29
N GLY A 52 5.46 9.77 6.07
CA GLY A 52 6.57 10.12 5.18
C GLY A 52 7.29 8.91 4.57
N LYS A 53 6.66 7.73 4.54
CA LYS A 53 7.23 6.49 3.99
C LYS A 53 6.96 6.33 2.50
N VAL A 54 5.81 6.83 2.03
CA VAL A 54 5.39 6.78 0.63
C VAL A 54 4.89 8.14 0.17
N GLU A 55 4.96 8.39 -1.13
CA GLU A 55 4.32 9.53 -1.77
C GLU A 55 3.16 9.08 -2.64
N ALA A 56 2.18 9.97 -2.77
CA ALA A 56 1.03 9.79 -3.65
C ALA A 56 1.00 10.89 -4.70
N LYS A 57 0.80 10.50 -5.96
CA LYS A 57 0.62 11.42 -7.08
C LYS A 57 -0.66 11.07 -7.83
N MET A 58 -1.45 12.08 -8.18
CA MET A 58 -2.59 11.88 -9.07
C MET A 58 -2.09 11.80 -10.51
N VAL A 59 -2.38 10.68 -11.18
CA VAL A 59 -2.08 10.45 -12.60
C VAL A 59 -3.39 10.07 -13.30
N GLY A 60 -3.83 10.94 -14.22
CA GLY A 60 -5.17 10.85 -14.79
C GLY A 60 -6.24 10.98 -13.70
N ASN A 61 -7.02 9.93 -13.48
CA ASN A 61 -8.07 9.86 -12.45
C ASN A 61 -7.75 8.79 -11.38
N SER A 62 -6.48 8.49 -11.14
CA SER A 62 -6.05 7.50 -10.16
C SER A 62 -4.83 7.96 -9.39
N LEU A 63 -4.75 7.57 -8.12
CA LEU A 63 -3.57 7.76 -7.30
C LEU A 63 -2.56 6.67 -7.63
N VAL A 64 -1.32 7.09 -7.87
CA VAL A 64 -0.15 6.22 -7.91
C VAL A 64 0.73 6.51 -6.72
N TRP A 65 1.40 5.47 -6.24
CA TRP A 65 2.19 5.46 -5.02
C TRP A 65 3.63 5.11 -5.33
N THR A 66 4.55 5.79 -4.69
CA THR A 66 5.99 5.57 -4.81
C THR A 66 6.60 5.55 -3.42
N LEU A 67 7.62 4.72 -3.20
CA LEU A 67 8.40 4.81 -1.95
C LEU A 67 9.13 6.15 -1.93
N VAL A 68 9.14 6.81 -0.76
CA VAL A 68 10.08 7.90 -0.51
C VAL A 68 11.45 7.23 -0.45
N ALA A 69 12.19 7.28 -1.55
CA ALA A 69 13.62 7.03 -1.47
C ALA A 69 14.18 8.11 -0.56
N GLU A 70 14.91 7.74 0.49
CA GLU A 70 15.72 8.68 1.27
C GLU A 70 16.62 9.40 0.28
N ASN A 71 16.19 10.58 -0.16
CA ASN A 71 17.06 11.49 -0.86
C ASN A 71 17.83 12.17 0.26
N ASP A 72 19.00 11.60 0.55
CA ASP A 72 20.10 12.18 1.34
C ASP A 72 20.28 13.69 1.08
#